data_AF-A0A653D9B6-F1
#
_entry.id   AF-A0A653D9B6-F1
#
_cell.length_a   1.000
_cell.length_b   1.000
_cell.length_c   1.000
_cell.angle_alpha   90.00
_cell.angle_beta   90.00
_cell.angle_gamma   90.00
#
_symmetry.space_group_name_H-M   'P 1'
#
loop_
_entity.id
_entity.type
_entity.pdbx_description
1 polymer ?
#
loop_
_entity_poly.entity_id
_entity_poly.type
_entity_poly.pdbx_seq_one_letter_code
_entity_poly.pdbx_strand_id
1 'polypeptide(L)'
;MFGIFHCAGKFLSYFIVQEKNDADEASKQAQVLWSACQALLRAIKAGCPGIPWKDQMRPLEPELKAVEKAAADNDELVCAVLKGIPKEAKERGVYPEDALRERFLKVEQVARTVALVPETGAPLPIHVLSFIQSLLLIKSPSPIPAGELNDEKVDFAKLNTNDILQRARYWLDRGDFAQTLRYMNLLKGAPRCVARQWMNETRILLETQQAANTLMAHAASSGLTYL
;
A
#
# COMPACT_ATOMS: atom_id res chain seq x y z
N MET A 1 22.19 63.98 -1.65
CA MET A 1 21.13 63.08 -2.16
C MET A 1 21.67 61.83 -2.88
N PHE A 2 22.85 61.86 -3.51
CA PHE A 2 23.46 60.70 -4.19
C PHE A 2 23.85 59.50 -3.31
N GLY A 3 24.29 59.72 -2.05
CA GLY A 3 24.74 58.64 -1.16
C GLY A 3 23.62 57.71 -0.64
N ILE A 4 22.38 58.21 -0.56
CA ILE A 4 21.22 57.44 -0.06
C ILE A 4 20.76 56.42 -1.12
N PHE A 5 20.77 56.80 -2.40
CA PHE A 5 20.43 55.90 -3.51
C PHE A 5 21.47 54.78 -3.72
N HIS A 6 22.77 55.05 -3.51
CA HIS A 6 23.81 54.03 -3.60
C HIS A 6 23.76 53.02 -2.43
N CYS A 7 23.38 53.49 -1.23
CA CYS A 7 23.19 52.62 -0.07
C CYS A 7 21.92 51.76 -0.20
N ALA A 8 20.82 52.35 -0.69
CA ALA A 8 19.57 51.64 -0.95
C ALA A 8 19.71 50.54 -2.02
N GLY A 9 20.49 50.77 -3.08
CA GLY A 9 20.76 49.76 -4.11
C GLY A 9 21.57 48.55 -3.60
N LYS A 10 22.53 48.77 -2.70
CA LYS A 10 23.27 47.68 -2.03
C LYS A 10 22.39 46.90 -1.05
N PHE A 11 21.50 47.59 -0.33
CA PHE A 11 20.57 46.97 0.60
C PHE A 11 19.54 46.08 -0.13
N LEU A 12 18.99 46.58 -1.25
CA LEU A 12 18.08 45.82 -2.11
C LEU A 12 18.77 44.58 -2.70
N SER A 13 20.01 44.73 -3.19
CA SER A 13 20.79 43.60 -3.71
C SER A 13 21.09 42.55 -2.63
N TYR A 14 21.37 42.96 -1.40
CA TYR A 14 21.62 42.03 -0.29
C TYR A 14 20.35 41.25 0.08
N PHE A 15 19.20 41.92 0.12
CA PHE A 15 17.92 41.28 0.41
C PHE A 15 17.54 40.24 -0.67
N ILE A 16 17.71 40.58 -1.95
CA ILE A 16 17.47 39.65 -3.07
C ILE A 16 18.38 38.42 -2.99
N VAL A 17 19.64 38.60 -2.60
CA VAL A 17 20.58 37.47 -2.44
C VAL A 17 20.17 36.59 -1.26
N GLN A 18 19.71 37.16 -0.15
CA GLN A 18 19.21 36.36 0.98
C GLN A 18 17.96 35.57 0.62
N GLU A 19 16.94 36.21 0.01
CA GLU A 19 15.73 35.49 -0.42
C GLU A 19 16.05 34.33 -1.37
N LYS A 20 17.02 34.52 -2.28
CA LYS A 20 17.45 33.44 -3.17
C LYS A 20 18.18 32.32 -2.46
N ASN A 21 19.04 32.63 -1.50
CA ASN A 21 19.73 31.60 -0.72
C ASN A 21 18.73 30.78 0.11
N ASP A 22 17.77 31.44 0.75
CA ASP A 22 16.74 30.78 1.55
C ASP A 22 15.84 29.88 0.67
N ALA A 23 15.46 30.36 -0.52
CA ALA A 23 14.73 29.57 -1.50
C ALA A 23 15.54 28.37 -2.03
N ASP A 24 16.83 28.56 -2.30
CA ASP A 24 17.73 27.48 -2.75
C ASP A 24 17.93 26.41 -1.67
N GLU A 25 18.01 26.81 -0.39
CA GLU A 25 18.08 25.88 0.75
C GLU A 25 16.80 25.06 0.89
N ALA A 26 15.64 25.71 0.82
CA ALA A 26 14.35 25.04 0.89
C ALA A 26 14.13 24.09 -0.30
N SER A 27 14.57 24.47 -1.50
CA SER A 27 14.52 23.62 -2.69
C SER A 27 15.40 22.38 -2.55
N LYS A 28 16.64 22.53 -2.04
CA LYS A 28 17.52 21.39 -1.75
C LYS A 28 16.90 20.44 -0.73
N GLN A 29 16.31 20.98 0.33
CA GLN A 29 15.64 20.18 1.35
C GLN A 29 14.49 19.36 0.77
N ALA A 30 13.63 19.98 -0.04
CA ALA A 30 12.53 19.29 -0.71
C ALA A 30 13.03 18.16 -1.63
N GLN A 31 14.14 18.36 -2.35
CA GLN A 31 14.77 17.33 -3.17
C GLN A 31 15.30 16.16 -2.33
N VAL A 32 15.96 16.43 -1.20
CA VAL A 32 16.47 15.40 -0.29
C VAL A 32 15.30 14.60 0.29
N LEU A 33 14.24 15.27 0.75
CA LEU A 33 13.03 14.61 1.25
C LEU A 33 12.37 13.74 0.18
N TRP A 34 12.24 14.25 -1.04
CA TRP A 34 11.68 13.50 -2.16
C TRP A 34 12.51 12.24 -2.46
N SER A 35 13.83 12.34 -2.45
CA SER A 35 14.73 11.21 -2.65
C SER A 35 14.60 10.15 -1.55
N ALA A 36 14.44 10.57 -0.29
CA ALA A 36 14.20 9.68 0.85
C ALA A 36 12.85 8.97 0.72
N CYS A 37 11.79 9.69 0.33
CA CYS A 37 10.47 9.11 0.08
C CYS A 37 10.50 8.11 -1.08
N GLN A 38 11.26 8.41 -2.14
CA GLN A 38 11.45 7.49 -3.26
C GLN A 38 12.18 6.21 -2.82
N ALA A 39 13.20 6.33 -1.96
CA ALA A 39 13.89 5.17 -1.38
C ALA A 39 12.93 4.31 -0.53
N LEU A 40 12.07 4.94 0.29
CA LEU A 40 11.03 4.25 1.06
C LEU A 40 10.03 3.51 0.14
N LEU A 41 9.53 4.16 -0.91
CA LEU A 41 8.61 3.51 -1.86
C LEU A 41 9.27 2.35 -2.59
N ARG A 42 10.54 2.47 -2.95
CA ARG A 42 11.31 1.36 -3.51
C ARG A 42 11.47 0.24 -2.48
N ALA A 43 11.71 0.55 -1.21
CA ALA A 43 11.78 -0.44 -0.15
C ALA A 43 10.49 -1.25 0.02
N ILE A 44 9.34 -0.59 -0.12
CA ILE A 44 8.01 -1.22 0.00
C ILE A 44 7.70 -2.09 -1.23
N LYS A 45 8.04 -1.61 -2.43
CA LYS A 45 7.70 -2.29 -3.70
C LYS A 45 8.71 -3.36 -4.10
N ALA A 46 9.98 -3.20 -3.77
CA ALA A 46 11.02 -4.11 -4.20
C ALA A 46 10.92 -5.43 -3.45
N GLY A 47 10.45 -6.47 -4.15
CA GLY A 47 10.79 -7.85 -3.80
C GLY A 47 12.21 -8.15 -4.28
N CYS A 48 12.97 -8.92 -3.52
CA CYS A 48 14.25 -9.43 -3.99
C CYS A 48 14.01 -10.63 -4.94
N PRO A 49 14.28 -10.50 -6.25
CA PRO A 49 14.08 -11.60 -7.19
C PRO A 49 14.98 -12.79 -6.81
N GLY A 50 14.42 -14.00 -6.81
CA GLY A 50 15.13 -15.23 -6.44
C GLY A 50 15.13 -15.57 -4.94
N ILE A 51 14.59 -14.70 -4.08
CA ILE A 51 14.42 -14.99 -2.65
C ILE A 51 12.99 -15.50 -2.39
N PRO A 52 12.77 -16.56 -1.58
CA PRO A 52 11.43 -17.01 -1.20
C PRO A 52 10.63 -15.90 -0.50
N TRP A 53 9.31 -15.84 -0.71
CA TRP A 53 8.43 -14.82 -0.11
C TRP A 53 8.59 -14.60 1.41
N LYS A 54 9.06 -15.63 2.12
CA LYS A 54 9.27 -15.64 3.57
C LYS A 54 10.41 -14.71 4.00
N ASP A 55 11.43 -14.60 3.15
CA ASP A 55 12.68 -13.90 3.42
C ASP A 55 12.77 -12.58 2.63
N GLN A 56 11.69 -12.18 1.96
CA GLN A 56 11.61 -10.93 1.17
C GLN A 56 11.34 -9.68 2.03
N MET A 57 11.10 -9.83 3.33
CA MET A 57 10.81 -8.71 4.22
C MET A 57 12.09 -8.11 4.77
N ARG A 58 12.14 -6.78 4.79
CA ARG A 58 13.19 -6.02 5.47
C ARG A 58 12.56 -4.91 6.30
N PRO A 59 13.12 -4.59 7.48
CA PRO A 59 12.68 -3.46 8.28
C PRO A 59 12.71 -2.17 7.45
N LEU A 60 11.68 -1.33 7.59
CA LEU A 60 11.57 -0.02 6.93
C LEU A 60 12.11 1.12 7.79
N GLU A 61 12.49 0.83 9.04
CA GLU A 61 13.05 1.79 9.97
C GLU A 61 14.20 2.66 9.41
N PRO A 62 15.19 2.14 8.65
CA PRO A 62 16.25 3.00 8.13
C PRO A 62 15.74 4.02 7.11
N GLU A 63 14.80 3.64 6.24
CA GLU A 63 14.18 4.56 5.29
C GLU A 63 13.29 5.60 5.98
N LEU A 64 12.54 5.17 7.00
CA LEU A 64 11.68 6.07 7.77
C LEU A 64 12.50 7.13 8.53
N LYS A 65 13.63 6.73 9.13
CA LYS A 65 14.58 7.66 9.75
C LYS A 65 15.22 8.59 8.74
N ALA A 66 15.45 8.14 7.50
CA ALA A 66 15.96 9.00 6.45
C ALA A 66 14.93 10.07 6.03
N VAL A 67 13.65 9.70 5.94
CA VAL A 67 12.56 10.65 5.69
C VAL A 67 12.44 11.65 6.85
N GLU A 68 12.48 11.18 8.10
CA GLU A 68 12.41 12.03 9.29
C GLU A 68 13.55 13.06 9.33
N LYS A 69 14.78 12.65 9.00
CA LYS A 69 15.94 13.55 8.94
C LYS A 69 15.93 14.53 7.78
N ALA A 70 15.26 14.17 6.69
CA ALA A 70 15.18 15.00 5.49
C ALA A 70 14.06 16.05 5.57
N ALA A 71 13.08 15.85 6.45
CA ALA A 71 11.98 16.77 6.66
C ALA A 71 12.45 18.07 7.34
N ALA A 72 11.65 19.12 7.21
CA ALA A 72 11.86 20.35 7.98
C ALA A 72 11.60 20.12 9.46
N ASP A 73 12.27 20.93 10.29
CA ASP A 73 12.07 20.89 11.73
C ASP A 73 10.58 21.09 12.05
N ASN A 74 9.98 20.10 12.72
CA ASN A 74 8.56 20.08 13.07
C ASN A 74 7.58 20.15 11.90
N ASP A 75 7.88 19.52 10.76
CA ASP A 75 6.86 19.26 9.75
C ASP A 75 5.74 18.38 10.33
N GLU A 76 4.61 19.01 10.66
CA GLU A 76 3.47 18.37 11.32
C GLU A 76 2.89 17.22 10.48
N LEU A 77 2.85 17.40 9.16
CA LEU A 77 2.30 16.40 8.25
C LEU A 77 3.21 15.19 8.18
N VAL A 78 4.53 15.39 8.01
CA VAL A 78 5.49 14.28 7.99
C VAL A 78 5.46 13.53 9.33
N CYS A 79 5.46 14.26 10.45
CA CYS A 79 5.34 13.67 11.78
C CYS A 79 4.06 12.83 11.95
N ALA A 80 2.91 13.34 11.51
CA ALA A 80 1.63 12.65 11.61
C ALA A 80 1.59 11.39 10.74
N VAL A 81 2.09 11.47 9.51
CA VAL A 81 2.13 10.33 8.58
C VAL A 81 3.08 9.24 9.09
N LEU A 82 4.28 9.60 9.56
CA LEU A 82 5.23 8.65 10.13
C LEU A 82 4.66 7.94 11.37
N LYS A 83 3.87 8.64 12.21
CA LYS A 83 3.17 8.04 13.35
C LYS A 83 2.05 7.08 12.92
N GLY A 84 1.36 7.39 11.82
CA GLY A 84 0.27 6.57 11.25
C GLY A 84 0.72 5.24 10.63
N ILE A 85 2.01 5.08 10.30
CA ILE A 85 2.52 3.82 9.74
C ILE A 85 2.45 2.69 10.80
N PRO A 86 1.87 1.52 10.46
CA PRO A 86 1.77 0.37 11.36
C PRO A 86 3.13 -0.04 11.93
N LYS A 87 3.18 -0.37 13.23
CA LYS A 87 4.43 -0.78 13.90
C LYS A 87 5.07 -2.01 13.24
N GLU A 88 4.22 -2.94 12.79
CA GLU A 88 4.64 -4.16 12.09
C GLU A 88 5.44 -3.85 10.82
N ALA A 89 5.02 -2.82 10.06
CA ALA A 89 5.72 -2.36 8.87
C ALA A 89 7.08 -1.72 9.20
N LYS A 90 7.22 -1.07 10.35
CA LYS A 90 8.47 -0.41 10.79
C LYS A 90 9.52 -1.45 11.18
N GLU A 91 9.15 -2.38 12.05
CA GLU A 91 10.06 -3.32 12.70
C GLU A 91 10.38 -4.53 11.82
N ARG A 92 9.34 -5.21 11.29
CA ARG A 92 9.50 -6.43 10.48
C ARG A 92 9.64 -6.12 8.99
N GLY A 93 9.00 -5.04 8.55
CA GLY A 93 8.80 -4.78 7.13
C GLY A 93 7.46 -5.28 6.62
N VAL A 94 7.28 -5.14 5.31
CA VAL A 94 6.03 -5.44 4.62
C VAL A 94 6.27 -6.48 3.55
N TYR A 95 5.31 -7.39 3.34
CA TYR A 95 5.37 -8.28 2.19
C TYR A 95 5.19 -7.49 0.89
N PRO A 96 6.13 -7.61 -0.08
CA PRO A 96 5.95 -6.99 -1.37
C PRO A 96 4.77 -7.62 -2.11
N GLU A 97 4.27 -6.92 -3.12
CA GLU A 97 3.11 -7.34 -3.92
C GLU A 97 3.28 -8.74 -4.50
N ASP A 98 4.48 -9.08 -4.99
CA ASP A 98 4.77 -10.40 -5.55
C ASP A 98 4.67 -11.53 -4.50
N ALA A 99 5.18 -11.29 -3.29
CA ALA A 99 5.06 -12.24 -2.18
C ALA A 99 3.59 -12.47 -1.80
N LEU A 100 2.80 -11.40 -1.73
CA LEU A 100 1.36 -11.52 -1.44
C LEU A 100 0.62 -12.25 -2.56
N ARG A 101 0.99 -12.04 -3.83
CA ARG A 101 0.40 -12.74 -4.97
C ARG A 101 0.70 -14.24 -4.94
N GLU A 102 1.93 -14.63 -4.62
CA GLU A 102 2.31 -16.04 -4.47
C GLU A 102 1.56 -16.69 -3.29
N ARG A 103 1.48 -16.01 -2.14
CA ARG A 103 0.76 -16.50 -0.96
C ARG A 103 -0.74 -16.63 -1.22
N PHE A 104 -1.33 -15.72 -1.99
CA PHE A 104 -2.75 -15.73 -2.29
C PHE A 104 -3.18 -17.03 -2.96
N LEU A 105 -2.37 -17.61 -3.85
CA LEU A 105 -2.70 -18.89 -4.51
C LEU A 105 -2.99 -20.01 -3.50
N LYS A 106 -2.17 -20.09 -2.45
CA LYS A 106 -2.35 -21.07 -1.36
C LYS A 106 -3.59 -20.75 -0.53
N VAL A 107 -3.81 -19.47 -0.23
CA VAL A 107 -4.99 -19.01 0.52
C VAL A 107 -6.27 -19.31 -0.26
N GLU A 108 -6.31 -19.01 -1.55
CA GLU A 108 -7.43 -19.28 -2.44
C GLU A 108 -7.72 -20.79 -2.49
N GLN A 109 -6.70 -21.62 -2.70
CA GLN A 109 -6.86 -23.06 -2.75
C GLN A 109 -7.47 -23.60 -1.45
N VAL A 110 -6.95 -23.21 -0.29
CA VAL A 110 -7.47 -23.68 1.01
C VAL A 110 -8.84 -23.08 1.31
N ALA A 111 -9.10 -21.81 0.98
CA ALA A 111 -10.39 -21.19 1.20
C ALA A 111 -11.50 -21.87 0.38
N ARG A 112 -11.18 -22.36 -0.83
CA ARG A 112 -12.11 -23.16 -1.65
C ARG A 112 -12.45 -24.51 -1.01
N THR A 113 -11.49 -25.19 -0.36
CA THR A 113 -11.77 -26.49 0.26
C THR A 113 -12.68 -26.38 1.49
N VAL A 114 -12.77 -25.20 2.10
CA VAL A 114 -13.64 -24.92 3.26
C VAL A 114 -14.84 -24.02 2.92
N ALA A 115 -15.19 -23.87 1.64
CA ALA A 115 -16.22 -22.94 1.18
C ALA A 115 -17.60 -23.12 1.83
N LEU A 116 -17.98 -24.34 2.24
CA LEU A 116 -19.27 -24.63 2.89
C LEU A 116 -19.20 -24.59 4.43
N VAL A 117 -18.02 -24.39 5.01
CA VAL A 117 -17.82 -24.52 6.46
C VAL A 117 -18.13 -23.16 7.13
N PRO A 118 -19.07 -23.10 8.09
CA PRO A 118 -19.40 -21.88 8.83
C PRO A 118 -18.31 -21.52 9.85
N GLU A 119 -18.39 -20.32 10.43
CA GLU A 119 -17.35 -19.80 11.35
C GLU A 119 -17.25 -20.61 12.64
N THR A 120 -18.37 -21.14 13.13
CA THR A 120 -18.45 -21.96 14.36
C THR A 120 -17.89 -23.36 14.18
N GLY A 121 -17.43 -23.72 12.97
CA GLY A 121 -17.04 -25.08 12.60
C GLY A 121 -18.23 -25.94 12.15
N ALA A 122 -17.93 -27.07 11.52
CA ALA A 122 -18.92 -28.04 11.06
C ALA A 122 -18.52 -29.48 11.38
N PRO A 123 -19.47 -30.42 11.37
CA PRO A 123 -19.17 -31.85 11.44
C PRO A 123 -18.25 -32.32 10.29
N LEU A 124 -17.45 -33.37 10.53
CA LEU A 124 -16.51 -33.92 9.54
C LEU A 124 -17.11 -34.20 8.14
N PRO A 125 -18.35 -34.71 7.99
CA PRO A 125 -18.95 -34.90 6.68
C PRO A 125 -19.03 -33.62 5.84
N ILE A 126 -19.24 -32.47 6.46
CA ILE A 126 -19.30 -31.17 5.76
C ILE A 126 -17.94 -30.76 5.23
N HIS A 127 -16.85 -31.06 5.96
CA HIS A 127 -15.49 -30.83 5.48
C HIS A 127 -15.18 -31.69 4.25
N VAL A 128 -15.56 -32.98 4.29
CA VAL A 128 -15.39 -33.89 3.15
C VAL A 128 -16.21 -33.43 1.95
N LEU A 129 -17.48 -33.04 2.16
CA LEU A 129 -18.35 -32.52 1.11
C LEU A 129 -17.78 -31.25 0.49
N SER A 130 -17.33 -30.30 1.31
CA SER A 130 -16.71 -29.05 0.86
C SER A 130 -15.44 -29.31 0.05
N PHE A 131 -14.62 -30.28 0.47
CA PHE A 131 -13.44 -30.70 -0.29
C PHE A 131 -13.83 -31.31 -1.65
N ILE A 132 -14.78 -32.24 -1.70
CA ILE A 132 -15.26 -32.84 -2.96
C ILE A 132 -15.84 -31.78 -3.90
N GLN A 133 -16.66 -30.85 -3.37
CA GLN A 133 -17.20 -29.73 -4.14
C GLN A 133 -16.07 -28.89 -4.76
N SER A 134 -15.01 -28.61 -4.00
CA SER A 134 -13.87 -27.82 -4.49
C SER A 134 -13.13 -28.48 -5.65
N LEU A 135 -13.17 -29.82 -5.75
CA LEU A 135 -12.56 -30.58 -6.84
C LEU A 135 -13.46 -30.62 -8.10
N LEU A 136 -14.78 -30.71 -7.91
CA LEU A 136 -15.76 -30.79 -9.00
C LEU A 136 -16.06 -29.44 -9.65
N LEU A 137 -15.79 -28.33 -8.94
CA LEU A 137 -15.91 -26.99 -9.50
C LEU A 137 -14.84 -26.78 -10.58
N ILE A 138 -15.25 -26.96 -11.84
CA ILE A 138 -14.45 -26.60 -13.00
C ILE A 138 -14.04 -25.14 -12.83
N LYS A 139 -12.74 -24.86 -12.90
CA LYS A 139 -12.16 -23.51 -12.95
C LYS A 139 -12.58 -22.83 -14.26
N SER A 140 -13.86 -22.53 -14.39
CA SER A 140 -14.34 -21.70 -15.49
C SER A 140 -13.97 -20.27 -15.12
N PRO A 141 -13.10 -19.59 -15.88
CA PRO A 141 -12.92 -18.17 -15.72
C PRO A 141 -14.23 -17.51 -16.16
N SER A 142 -15.18 -17.35 -15.24
CA SER A 142 -16.30 -16.45 -15.44
C SER A 142 -15.68 -15.05 -15.51
N PRO A 143 -15.77 -14.36 -16.65
CA PRO A 143 -15.36 -12.96 -16.70
C PRO A 143 -16.17 -12.19 -15.67
N ILE A 144 -15.57 -11.14 -15.09
CA ILE A 144 -16.34 -10.20 -14.29
C ILE A 144 -17.47 -9.65 -15.18
N PRO A 145 -18.75 -9.69 -14.75
CA PRO A 145 -19.85 -9.17 -15.53
C PRO A 145 -19.56 -7.74 -16.01
N ALA A 146 -19.82 -7.43 -17.28
CA ALA A 146 -19.54 -6.11 -17.85
C ALA A 146 -20.22 -4.98 -17.05
N GLY A 147 -21.42 -5.23 -16.51
CA GLY A 147 -22.11 -4.28 -15.64
C GLY A 147 -21.35 -3.97 -14.35
N GLU A 148 -20.62 -4.94 -13.78
CA GLU A 148 -19.77 -4.72 -12.60
C GLU A 148 -18.53 -3.85 -12.93
N LEU A 149 -18.06 -3.89 -14.18
CA LEU A 149 -16.98 -3.02 -14.66
C LEU A 149 -17.47 -1.61 -15.04
N ASN A 150 -18.76 -1.47 -15.37
CA ASN A 150 -19.41 -0.22 -15.75
C ASN A 150 -20.05 0.51 -14.55
N ASP A 151 -19.69 0.13 -13.31
CA ASP A 151 -20.25 0.67 -12.07
C ASP A 151 -21.79 0.56 -11.97
N GLU A 152 -22.39 -0.45 -12.59
CA GLU A 152 -23.82 -0.73 -12.45
C GLU A 152 -24.11 -1.29 -11.05
N LYS A 153 -25.38 -1.20 -10.62
CA LYS A 153 -25.81 -1.71 -9.31
C LYS A 153 -25.70 -3.24 -9.26
N VAL A 154 -24.63 -3.74 -8.65
CA VAL A 154 -24.41 -5.17 -8.41
C VAL A 154 -24.84 -5.54 -6.98
N ASP A 155 -25.61 -6.62 -6.87
CA ASP A 155 -26.00 -7.19 -5.58
C ASP A 155 -24.92 -8.15 -5.09
N PHE A 156 -23.98 -7.64 -4.29
CA PHE A 156 -22.89 -8.41 -3.70
C PHE A 156 -23.36 -9.43 -2.65
N ALA A 157 -24.62 -9.37 -2.17
CA ALA A 157 -25.12 -10.31 -1.17
C ALA A 157 -25.36 -11.72 -1.73
N LYS A 158 -25.52 -11.84 -3.06
CA LYS A 158 -25.75 -13.11 -3.75
C LYS A 158 -24.47 -13.86 -4.12
N LEU A 159 -23.30 -13.25 -3.88
CA LEU A 159 -22.02 -13.86 -4.23
C LEU A 159 -21.70 -15.01 -3.28
N ASN A 160 -21.38 -16.18 -3.85
CA ASN A 160 -20.85 -17.29 -3.08
C ASN A 160 -19.35 -17.11 -2.84
N THR A 161 -18.79 -17.88 -1.91
CA THR A 161 -17.35 -17.89 -1.59
C THR A 161 -16.48 -18.03 -2.85
N ASN A 162 -16.86 -18.92 -3.78
CA ASN A 162 -16.10 -19.13 -5.02
C ASN A 162 -16.12 -17.92 -5.95
N ASP A 163 -17.28 -17.25 -6.06
CA ASP A 163 -17.46 -16.05 -6.88
C ASP A 163 -16.61 -14.88 -6.34
N ILE A 164 -16.54 -14.78 -5.00
CA ILE A 164 -15.71 -13.80 -4.29
C ILE A 164 -14.23 -14.07 -4.54
N LEU A 165 -13.77 -15.31 -4.33
CA LEU A 165 -12.36 -15.69 -4.53
C LEU A 165 -11.91 -15.50 -5.98
N GLN A 166 -12.78 -15.78 -6.95
CA GLN A 166 -12.51 -15.55 -8.36
C GLN A 166 -12.36 -14.06 -8.70
N ARG A 167 -13.25 -13.20 -8.18
CA ARG A 167 -13.13 -11.75 -8.37
C ARG A 167 -11.89 -11.17 -7.69
N ALA A 168 -11.59 -11.64 -6.48
CA ALA A 168 -10.36 -11.30 -5.79
C ALA A 168 -9.13 -11.67 -6.62
N ARG A 169 -9.09 -12.89 -7.18
CA ARG A 169 -8.00 -13.34 -8.08
C ARG A 169 -7.86 -12.44 -9.30
N TYR A 170 -8.98 -12.08 -9.94
CA TYR A 170 -9.01 -11.22 -11.11
C TYR A 170 -8.34 -9.85 -10.88
N TRP A 171 -8.67 -9.19 -9.76
CA TRP A 171 -8.08 -7.89 -9.42
C TRP A 171 -6.63 -8.00 -8.96
N LEU A 172 -6.30 -9.07 -8.24
CA LEU A 172 -4.94 -9.34 -7.76
C LEU A 172 -3.95 -9.57 -8.91
N ASP A 173 -4.37 -10.30 -9.94
CA ASP A 173 -3.55 -10.54 -11.14
C ASP A 173 -3.27 -9.24 -11.92
N ARG A 174 -4.09 -8.21 -11.74
CA ARG A 174 -3.88 -6.85 -12.30
C ARG A 174 -3.11 -5.91 -11.38
N GLY A 175 -2.76 -6.35 -10.17
CA GLY A 175 -2.07 -5.53 -9.18
C GLY A 175 -2.98 -4.61 -8.36
N ASP A 176 -4.31 -4.75 -8.45
CA ASP A 176 -5.23 -3.98 -7.61
C ASP A 176 -5.51 -4.71 -6.29
N PHE A 177 -4.60 -4.52 -5.33
CA PHE A 177 -4.73 -5.09 -3.98
C PHE A 177 -5.88 -4.48 -3.18
N ALA A 178 -6.25 -3.23 -3.45
CA ALA A 178 -7.33 -2.56 -2.74
C ALA A 178 -8.69 -3.19 -3.09
N GLN A 179 -8.97 -3.38 -4.39
CA GLN A 179 -10.17 -4.09 -4.83
C GLN A 179 -10.14 -5.56 -4.40
N THR A 180 -9.00 -6.22 -4.52
CA THR A 180 -8.83 -7.60 -4.01
C THR A 180 -9.26 -7.70 -2.55
N LEU A 181 -8.75 -6.80 -1.69
CA LEU A 181 -9.09 -6.79 -0.27
C LEU A 181 -10.57 -6.49 -0.02
N ARG A 182 -11.21 -5.64 -0.84
CA ARG A 182 -12.67 -5.39 -0.76
C ARG A 182 -13.47 -6.67 -1.00
N TYR A 183 -13.18 -7.44 -2.05
CA TYR A 183 -13.85 -8.73 -2.29
C TYR A 183 -13.54 -9.73 -1.16
N MET A 184 -12.28 -9.85 -0.75
CA MET A 184 -11.91 -10.77 0.32
C MET A 184 -12.63 -10.46 1.65
N ASN A 185 -12.95 -9.19 1.91
CA ASN A 185 -13.76 -8.80 3.07
C ASN A 185 -15.23 -9.26 2.99
N LEU A 186 -15.74 -9.65 1.82
CA LEU A 186 -17.07 -10.24 1.66
C LEU A 186 -17.11 -11.72 2.07
N LEU A 187 -15.95 -12.38 2.21
CA LEU A 187 -15.88 -13.75 2.69
C LEU A 187 -16.48 -13.86 4.09
N LYS A 188 -17.20 -14.96 4.32
CA LYS A 188 -17.81 -15.37 5.59
C LYS A 188 -17.36 -16.79 5.90
N GLY A 189 -17.54 -17.25 7.14
CA GLY A 189 -17.28 -18.65 7.45
C GLY A 189 -15.79 -18.96 7.65
N ALA A 190 -15.46 -20.25 7.61
CA ALA A 190 -14.08 -20.72 7.61
C ALA A 190 -13.20 -20.12 6.47
N PRO A 191 -13.70 -19.85 5.25
CA PRO A 191 -12.92 -19.19 4.21
C PRO A 191 -12.37 -17.83 4.65
N ARG A 192 -13.17 -17.05 5.40
CA ARG A 192 -12.73 -15.78 5.98
C ARG A 192 -11.61 -15.98 6.99
N CYS A 193 -11.74 -16.98 7.86
CA CYS A 193 -10.73 -17.31 8.86
C CYS A 193 -9.39 -17.70 8.21
N VAL A 194 -9.43 -18.52 7.16
CA VAL A 194 -8.24 -18.91 6.36
C VAL A 194 -7.59 -17.68 5.72
N ALA A 195 -8.39 -16.79 5.14
CA ALA A 195 -7.91 -15.59 4.47
C ALA A 195 -7.43 -14.49 5.43
N ARG A 196 -7.81 -14.54 6.71
CA ARG A 196 -7.63 -13.43 7.68
C ARG A 196 -6.20 -12.91 7.76
N GLN A 197 -5.24 -13.83 7.85
CA GLN A 197 -3.84 -13.45 7.94
C GLN A 197 -3.38 -12.73 6.66
N TRP A 198 -3.70 -13.27 5.48
CA TRP A 198 -3.34 -12.65 4.21
C TRP A 198 -4.01 -11.28 4.02
N MET A 199 -5.28 -11.14 4.42
CA MET A 199 -5.98 -9.87 4.41
C MET A 199 -5.32 -8.83 5.33
N ASN A 200 -4.83 -9.25 6.49
CA ASN A 200 -4.13 -8.35 7.41
C ASN A 200 -2.82 -7.84 6.81
N GLU A 201 -2.00 -8.73 6.25
CA GLU A 201 -0.74 -8.35 5.60
C GLU A 201 -0.97 -7.43 4.39
N THR A 202 -2.03 -7.67 3.63
CA THR A 202 -2.42 -6.81 2.51
C THR A 202 -2.85 -5.42 2.99
N ARG A 203 -3.57 -5.33 4.11
CA ARG A 203 -3.92 -4.05 4.73
C ARG A 203 -2.68 -3.27 5.14
N ILE A 204 -1.74 -3.91 5.83
CA ILE A 204 -0.48 -3.28 6.26
C ILE A 204 0.29 -2.75 5.04
N LEU A 205 0.34 -3.51 3.95
CA LEU A 205 0.95 -3.06 2.69
C LEU A 205 0.28 -1.79 2.17
N LEU A 206 -1.04 -1.79 2.04
CA LEU A 206 -1.80 -0.65 1.51
C LEU A 206 -1.66 0.59 2.38
N GLU A 207 -1.74 0.44 3.71
CA GLU A 207 -1.55 1.55 4.66
C GLU A 207 -0.14 2.15 4.55
N THR A 208 0.87 1.30 4.40
CA THR A 208 2.27 1.75 4.25
C THR A 208 2.51 2.42 2.90
N GLN A 209 1.95 1.88 1.82
CA GLN A 209 2.00 2.50 0.49
C GLN A 209 1.29 3.85 0.47
N GLN A 210 0.11 3.95 1.11
CA GLN A 210 -0.63 5.20 1.23
C GLN A 210 0.19 6.25 1.98
N ALA A 211 0.77 5.90 3.13
CA ALA A 211 1.63 6.80 3.89
C ALA A 211 2.83 7.28 3.06
N ALA A 212 3.53 6.37 2.38
CA ALA A 212 4.69 6.71 1.56
C ALA A 212 4.32 7.57 0.33
N ASN A 213 3.17 7.32 -0.29
CA ASN A 213 2.66 8.15 -1.39
C ASN A 213 2.28 9.57 -0.91
N THR A 214 1.67 9.69 0.28
CA THR A 214 1.37 11.00 0.89
C THR A 214 2.64 11.79 1.17
N LEU A 215 3.68 11.16 1.72
CA LEU A 215 4.98 11.79 1.97
C LEU A 215 5.64 12.25 0.65
N MET A 216 5.60 11.41 -0.38
CA MET A 216 6.15 11.76 -1.70
C MET A 216 5.39 12.92 -2.36
N ALA A 217 4.05 12.92 -2.27
CA ALA A 217 3.22 14.01 -2.78
C ALA A 217 3.49 15.31 -2.03
N HIS A 218 3.65 15.24 -0.71
CA HIS A 218 4.03 16.39 0.11
C HIS A 218 5.39 16.94 -0.32
N ALA A 219 6.43 16.11 -0.38
CA ALA A 219 7.77 16.52 -0.80
C ALA A 219 7.79 17.15 -2.20
N ALA A 220 7.02 16.59 -3.14
CA ALA A 220 6.88 17.15 -4.48
C ALA A 220 6.20 18.53 -4.46
N SER A 221 5.14 18.69 -3.65
CA SER A 221 4.44 19.97 -3.52
C SER A 221 5.31 21.04 -2.87
N SER A 222 6.08 20.69 -1.83
CA SER A 222 7.01 21.61 -1.16
C SER A 222 8.08 22.11 -2.12
N GLY A 223 8.61 21.24 -3.00
CA GLY A 223 9.61 21.62 -4.00
C GLY A 223 9.09 22.58 -5.07
N LEU A 224 7.80 22.49 -5.44
CA LEU A 224 7.17 23.39 -6.41
C LEU A 224 6.96 24.81 -5.84
N THR A 225 6.83 24.96 -4.53
CA THR A 225 6.62 26.27 -3.88
C THR A 225 7.84 27.19 -3.99
N TYR A 226 9.03 26.63 -4.20
CA TYR A 226 10.31 27.36 -4.25
C TYR A 226 10.91 27.48 -5.66
N LEU A 227 10.14 27.11 -6.70
CA LEU A 227 10.47 27.31 -8.12
C LEU A 227 9.84 28.60 -8.65
#